data_AF-A0A661HX37-F1
#
_entry.id   AF-A0A661HX37-F1
#
_cell.length_a   1.000
_cell.length_b   1.000
_cell.length_c   1.000
_cell.angle_alpha   90.00
_cell.angle_beta   90.00
_cell.angle_gamma   90.00
#
_symmetry.space_group_name_H-M   'P 1'
#
loop_
_entity.id
_entity.type
_entity.pdbx_description
1 polymer ?
#
loop_
_entity_poly.entity_id
_entity_poly.type
_entity_poly.pdbx_seq_one_letter_code
_entity_poly.pdbx_strand_id
1 'polypeptide(L)' 'MHTITLKSDDTFYNTLEEMVETLHTTKSDLIRKAVVYYKDALEKERLKEQIKNASFKVREESLKTSYEFESTINDGL' A
#
# COMPACT_ATOMS: atom_id res chain seq x y z
N MET A 1 21.21 19.55 5.52
CA MET A 1 20.86 18.44 6.44
C MET A 1 19.97 19.00 7.53
N HIS A 2 18.86 18.34 7.84
CA HIS A 2 17.96 18.74 8.92
C HIS A 2 18.02 17.67 10.01
N THR A 3 18.12 18.09 11.27
CA THR A 3 18.10 17.21 12.43
C THR A 3 16.70 17.21 13.01
N ILE A 4 16.19 16.01 13.32
CA ILE A 4 14.92 15.83 14.02
C ILE A 4 15.20 15.17 15.37
N THR A 5 14.47 15.59 16.39
CA THR A 5 14.46 14.94 17.70
C THR A 5 13.14 14.21 17.85
N LEU A 6 13.20 12.91 18.12
CA LEU A 6 12.03 12.05 18.29
C LEU A 6 11.91 11.66 19.77
N LYS A 7 10.73 11.83 20.35
CA LYS A 7 10.39 11.18 21.61
C LYS A 7 9.87 9.78 21.29
N SER A 8 10.46 8.78 21.93
CA SER A 8 10.02 7.40 21.85
C SER A 8 9.74 6.86 23.24
N ASP A 9 8.88 5.85 23.32
CA ASP A 9 8.77 5.02 24.50
C ASP A 9 9.99 4.08 24.62
N ASP A 10 10.13 3.48 25.80
CA ASP A 10 11.25 2.58 26.11
C ASP A 10 11.23 1.32 25.25
N THR A 11 10.04 0.83 24.84
CA THR A 11 9.93 -0.38 24.03
C THR A 11 10.45 -0.13 22.62
N PHE A 12 10.08 1.00 22.01
CA PHE A 12 10.61 1.41 20.72
C PHE A 12 12.12 1.63 20.79
N TYR A 13 12.61 2.32 21.83
CA TYR A 13 14.04 2.58 21.99
C TYR A 13 14.85 1.28 22.08
N ASN A 14 14.40 0.33 22.90
CA ASN A 14 15.07 -0.97 23.07
C ASN A 14 15.04 -1.78 21.78
N THR A 15 13.90 -1.80 21.08
CA THR A 15 13.79 -2.48 19.77
C THR A 15 14.76 -1.88 18.77
N LEU A 16 14.87 -0.55 18.73
CA LEU A 16 15.79 0.15 17.85
C LEU A 16 17.26 -0.19 18.18
N GLU A 17 17.61 -0.29 19.46
CA GLU A 17 18.95 -0.69 19.90
C GLU A 17 19.30 -2.12 19.47
N GLU A 18 18.44 -3.08 19.77
CA GLU A 18 18.67 -4.50 19.41
C GLU A 18 18.86 -4.66 17.89
N MET A 19 18.04 -3.96 17.10
CA MET A 19 18.17 -3.96 15.64
C MET A 19 19.48 -3.32 15.19
N VAL A 20 19.86 -2.19 15.79
CA VAL A 20 21.12 -1.50 15.47
C VAL A 20 22.33 -2.38 15.76
N GLU A 21 22.33 -3.08 16.89
CA GLU A 21 23.38 -4.03 17.27
C GLU A 21 23.45 -5.20 16.28
N THR A 22 22.31 -5.79 15.94
CA THR A 22 22.23 -6.94 15.03
C THR A 22 22.65 -6.60 13.60
N LEU A 23 22.23 -5.42 13.11
CA LEU A 23 22.49 -4.98 11.74
C LEU A 23 23.81 -4.21 11.60
N HIS A 24 24.56 -4.03 12.69
CA HIS A 24 25.80 -3.25 12.76
C HIS A 24 25.70 -1.90 12.04
N THR A 25 24.62 -1.17 12.30
CA THR A 25 24.32 0.12 11.66
C THR A 25 24.21 1.24 12.68
N THR A 26 23.75 2.43 12.29
CA THR A 26 23.42 3.52 13.22
C THR A 26 21.91 3.68 13.33
N LYS A 27 21.45 4.17 14.49
CA LYS A 27 20.03 4.49 14.73
C LYS A 27 19.44 5.35 13.62
N SER A 28 20.16 6.42 13.24
CA SER A 28 19.73 7.31 12.17
C SER A 28 19.66 6.62 10.80
N ASP A 29 20.57 5.71 10.51
CA ASP A 29 20.55 4.97 9.24
C ASP A 29 19.42 3.94 9.19
N LEU A 30 19.19 3.24 10.32
CA LEU A 30 18.06 2.33 10.47
C LEU A 30 16.73 3.06 10.31
N ILE A 31 16.55 4.21 10.97
CA ILE A 31 15.33 5.03 10.86
C ILE A 31 15.13 5.50 9.41
N ARG A 32 16.18 5.97 8.72
CA ARG A 32 16.08 6.38 7.32
C ARG A 32 15.59 5.25 6.42
N LYS A 33 16.18 4.05 6.57
CA LYS A 33 15.79 2.86 5.80
C LYS A 33 14.37 2.43 6.11
N ALA A 34 13.98 2.44 7.38
CA ALA A 34 12.63 2.09 7.82
C ALA A 34 11.57 3.03 7.22
N VAL A 35 11.83 4.35 7.22
CA VAL A 35 10.91 5.34 6.63
C VAL A 35 10.72 5.13 5.13
N VAL A 36 11.81 4.89 4.39
CA VAL A 36 11.74 4.59 2.94
C VAL A 36 10.97 3.31 2.69
N TYR A 37 11.28 2.25 3.43
CA TYR A 37 10.61 0.97 3.31
C TYR A 37 9.11 1.07 3.59
N TYR A 38 8.74 1.79 4.65
CA TYR A 38 7.33 1.97 5.01
C TYR A 38 6.56 2.78 3.96
N LYS A 39 7.19 3.83 3.40
CA LYS A 39 6.62 4.58 2.27
C LYS A 39 6.32 3.67 1.08
N ASP A 40 7.29 2.84 0.69
CA ASP A 40 7.14 1.94 -0.45
C ASP A 40 6.08 0.87 -0.21
N ALA A 41 5.98 0.36 1.03
CA ALA A 41 4.94 -0.57 1.43
C ALA A 41 3.53 0.06 1.30
N LEU A 42 3.35 1.29 1.80
CA LEU A 42 2.08 2.02 1.68
C LEU A 42 1.67 2.28 0.23
N GLU A 43 2.61 2.69 -0.63
CA GLU A 43 2.29 2.89 -2.05
C GLU A 43 1.87 1.59 -2.74
N LYS A 44 2.51 0.46 -2.40
CA LYS A 44 2.11 -0.86 -2.93
C LYS A 44 0.72 -1.25 -2.47
N GLU A 45 0.37 -0.99 -1.21
CA GLU A 45 -0.98 -1.27 -0.68
C GLU A 45 -2.03 -0.41 -1.38
N ARG A 46 -1.77 0.90 -1.51
CA ARG A 46 -2.66 1.82 -2.22
C ARG A 46 -2.88 1.39 -3.68
N LEU A 47 -1.81 0.96 -4.36
CA LEU A 47 -1.90 0.46 -5.73
C LEU A 47 -2.75 -0.81 -5.82
N LYS A 48 -2.59 -1.76 -4.88
CA LYS A 48 -3.40 -2.99 -4.84
C LYS A 48 -4.89 -2.65 -4.65
N GLU A 49 -5.22 -1.71 -3.78
CA GLU A 49 -6.61 -1.27 -3.58
C GLU A 49 -7.18 -0.62 -4.84
N GLN A 50 -6.40 0.21 -5.53
CA GLN A 50 -6.82 0.81 -6.79
C GLN A 50 -7.11 -0.22 -7.87
N ILE A 51 -6.23 -1.21 -8.04
CA ILE A 51 -6.42 -2.30 -9.00
C ILE A 51 -7.66 -3.11 -8.66
N LYS A 52 -7.86 -3.43 -7.38
CA LYS A 52 -9.05 -4.15 -6.90
C LYS A 52 -10.33 -3.37 -7.21
N ASN A 53 -10.36 -2.06 -6.92
CA ASN A 53 -11.50 -1.21 -7.20
C ASN A 53 -11.77 -1.07 -8.71
N ALA A 54 -10.72 -0.92 -9.53
CA ALA A 54 -10.85 -0.90 -10.98
C ALA A 54 -11.43 -2.22 -11.51
N SER A 55 -10.97 -3.36 -10.98
CA SER A 55 -11.50 -4.67 -11.37
C SER A 55 -12.99 -4.81 -11.05
N PHE A 56 -13.45 -4.29 -9.91
CA PHE A 56 -14.88 -4.33 -9.58
C PHE A 56 -15.71 -3.49 -10.56
N LYS A 57 -15.27 -2.26 -10.86
CA LYS A 57 -15.95 -1.39 -11.83
C LYS A 57 -16.04 -2.02 -13.22
N VAL A 58 -14.94 -2.61 -13.69
CA VAL A 58 -14.93 -3.28 -15.01
C VAL A 58 -15.90 -4.46 -15.04
N ARG A 59 -15.99 -5.24 -13.96
CA ARG A 59 -16.94 -6.36 -13.88
C ARG A 59 -18.39 -5.88 -13.89
N GLU A 60 -18.69 -4.82 -13.15
CA GLU A 60 -20.02 -4.22 -13.11
C GLU A 60 -20.45 -3.70 -14.49
N GLU A 61 -19.59 -2.94 -15.16
CA GLU A 61 -19.85 -2.45 -16.52
C GLU A 61 -19.97 -3.60 -17.52
N SER A 62 -19.11 -4.63 -17.42
CA SER A 62 -19.20 -5.80 -18.30
C SER A 62 -20.51 -6.56 -18.14
N LEU A 63 -20.99 -6.72 -16.90
CA LEU A 63 -22.30 -7.33 -16.63
C LEU A 63 -23.44 -6.49 -17.21
N LYS A 64 -23.39 -5.17 -17.01
CA LYS A 64 -24.39 -4.25 -17.55
C LYS A 64 -24.46 -4.32 -19.07
N THR A 65 -23.31 -4.27 -19.75
CA THR A 65 -23.22 -4.42 -21.20
C THR A 65 -23.76 -5.78 -21.66
N SER A 66 -23.46 -6.87 -20.94
CA SER A 66 -24.01 -8.19 -21.25
C SER A 66 -25.55 -8.21 -21.19
N TYR A 67 -26.14 -7.61 -20.16
CA TYR A 67 -27.60 -7.49 -20.04
C TYR A 67 -28.20 -6.61 -21.14
N GLU A 68 -27.54 -5.51 -21.50
CA GLU A 68 -27.97 -4.66 -22.61
C GLU A 68 -28.01 -5.47 -23.92
N PHE A 69 -26.98 -6.25 -24.22
CA PHE A 69 -26.97 -7.11 -25.41
C PHE A 69 -28.04 -8.21 -25.37
N GLU A 70 -28.22 -8.90 -24.23
CA GLU A 70 -29.27 -9.90 -24.08
C GLU A 70 -30.68 -9.31 -24.31
N SER A 71 -30.91 -8.07 -23.88
CA SER A 71 -32.20 -7.39 -24.06
C SER A 71 -32.53 -7.06 -25.51
N THR A 72 -31.52 -7.00 -26.38
CA THR A 72 -31.68 -6.68 -27.82
C THR A 72 -31.85 -7.92 -28.71
N ILE A 73 -31.75 -9.14 -28.15
CA ILE A 73 -31.86 -10.40 -28.91
C ILE A 73 -33.21 -10.54 -29.64
N ASN A 74 -34.28 -9.95 -29.11
CA ASN A 74 -35.61 -9.99 -29.70
C ASN A 74 -35.97 -8.70 -30.48
N ASP A 75 -35.05 -7.75 -30.61
CA ASP A 75 -35.30 -6.48 -31.28
C ASP A 75 -35.15 -6.68 -32.80
N GLY A 76 -36.23 -7.14 -33.45
CA GLY A 76 -36.27 -7.39 -34.90
C GLY A 76 -36.90 -8.72 -35.34
N LEU A 77 -37.39 -9.55 -34.41
CA LEU A 77 -38.35 -10.66 -34.66
C LEU A 77 -39.78 -10.18 -34.40
#